data_AF-A0A7J9KGA9-F1
#
_entry.id   AF-A0A7J9KGA9-F1
#
_cell.length_a   1.000
_cell.length_b   1.000
_cell.length_c   1.000
_cell.angle_alpha   90.00
_cell.angle_beta   90.00
_cell.angle_gamma   90.00
#
_symmetry.space_group_name_H-M   'P 1'
#
loop_
_entity.id
_entity.type
_entity.pdbx_description
1 polymer ?
#
loop_
_entity_poly.entity_id
_entity_poly.type
_entity_poly.pdbx_seq_one_letter_code
_entity_poly.pdbx_strand_id
1 'polypeptide(L)' 'MDYACGSGGNCKAIQPNEPCFQPNTLISHASFAFNSYWLNTKGNGGTCDFGGTAMLVTVDP' A
#
# COMPACT_ATOMS: atom_id res chain seq x y z
N MET A 1 -2.94 -2.92 -6.75
CA MET A 1 -3.47 -2.42 -5.46
C MET A 1 -4.38 -3.45 -4.81
N ASP A 2 -5.22 -4.15 -5.56
CA ASP A 2 -6.22 -5.11 -5.04
C ASP A 2 -5.64 -6.19 -4.12
N TYR A 3 -4.47 -6.73 -4.46
CA TYR A 3 -3.77 -7.70 -3.61
C TYR A 3 -3.44 -7.12 -2.22
N ALA A 4 -2.84 -5.92 -2.17
CA ALA A 4 -2.49 -5.27 -0.91
C ALA A 4 -3.76 -5.00 -0.08
N CYS A 5 -4.82 -4.49 -0.70
CA CYS A 5 -6.10 -4.21 -0.03
C CYS A 5 -6.78 -5.47 0.52
N GLY A 6 -6.75 -6.57 -0.23
CA GLY A 6 -7.36 -7.85 0.17
C GLY A 6 -6.50 -8.64 1.17
N SER A 7 -5.20 -8.38 1.23
CA SER A 7 -4.23 -9.17 2.01
C SER A 7 -3.72 -8.45 3.26
N GLY A 8 -4.41 -7.40 3.71
CA GLY A 8 -4.14 -6.73 4.99
C GLY A 8 -3.63 -5.30 4.92
N GLY A 9 -3.57 -4.67 3.74
CA GLY A 9 -3.29 -3.25 3.57
C GLY A 9 -4.52 -2.37 3.82
N ASN A 10 -4.31 -1.17 4.36
CA ASN A 10 -5.39 -0.25 4.71
C ASN A 10 -5.85 0.61 3.51
N CYS A 11 -6.53 0.01 2.54
CA CYS A 11 -7.03 0.77 1.39
C CYS A 11 -8.29 1.61 1.67
N LYS A 12 -8.81 1.60 2.90
CA LYS A 12 -9.91 2.49 3.30
C LYS A 12 -9.44 3.93 3.45
N ALA A 13 -8.26 4.15 4.02
CA ALA A 13 -7.75 5.50 4.27
C ALA A 13 -7.49 6.33 2.99
N ILE A 14 -7.40 5.67 1.83
CA ILE A 14 -7.19 6.30 0.51
C ILE A 14 -8.48 6.42 -0.31
N GLN A 15 -9.65 6.15 0.28
CA GLN A 15 -10.94 6.33 -0.40
C GLN A 15 -11.35 7.81 -0.42
N PRO A 16 -12.25 8.22 -1.34
CA PRO A 16 -12.78 9.58 -1.33
C PRO A 16 -13.34 9.96 0.05
N ASN A 17 -12.98 11.16 0.54
CA ASN A 17 -13.30 11.71 1.87
C ASN A 17 -12.50 11.14 3.05
N GLU A 18 -11.49 10.30 2.81
CA GLU A 18 -10.64 9.77 3.86
C GLU A 18 -9.31 10.54 4.00
N PRO A 19 -8.63 10.46 5.16
CA PRO A 19 -7.48 11.31 5.47
C PRO A 19 -6.28 11.17 4.52
N CYS A 20 -6.11 9.99 3.91
CA CYS A 20 -5.00 9.70 2.99
C CYS A 20 -5.43 9.71 1.51
N PHE A 21 -6.59 10.30 1.20
CA PHE A 21 -7.05 10.44 -0.18
C PHE A 21 -6.19 11.41 -1.01
N GLN A 22 -5.65 12.46 -0.38
CA GLN A 22 -4.83 13.46 -1.06
C GLN A 22 -3.33 13.21 -0.83
N PRO A 23 -2.49 13.35 -1.88
CA PRO A 23 -2.85 13.70 -3.25
C PRO A 23 -3.57 12.55 -3.98
N ASN A 24 -4.65 12.87 -4.71
CA ASN A 24 -5.45 11.90 -5.47
C ASN A 24 -4.73 11.46 -6.75
N THR A 25 -3.61 10.75 -6.59
CA THR A 25 -2.88 10.12 -7.68
C THR A 25 -2.79 8.62 -7.44
N LEU A 26 -2.79 7.87 -8.55
CA LEU A 26 -2.71 6.42 -8.52
C LEU A 26 -1.40 5.94 -7.87
N ILE A 27 -0.31 6.69 -8.05
CA ILE A 27 1.01 6.39 -7.45
C ILE A 27 0.96 6.59 -5.93
N SER A 28 0.37 7.68 -5.44
CA SER A 28 0.27 7.94 -3.99
C SER A 28 -0.60 6.92 -3.28
N HIS A 29 -1.75 6.58 -3.86
CA HIS A 29 -2.64 5.53 -3.35
C HIS A 29 -1.98 4.16 -3.37
N ALA A 30 -1.27 3.81 -4.46
CA ALA A 30 -0.52 2.56 -4.54
C ALA A 30 0.56 2.48 -3.44
N SER A 31 1.36 3.54 -3.31
CA SER A 31 2.46 3.62 -2.34
C SER A 31 1.94 3.42 -0.92
N PHE A 32 0.84 4.10 -0.57
CA PHE A 32 0.20 3.93 0.74
C PHE A 32 -0.33 2.50 0.96
N ALA A 33 -1.05 1.93 -0.02
CA ALA A 33 -1.63 0.60 0.10
C ALA A 33 -0.55 -0.49 0.29
N PHE A 34 0.54 -0.43 -0.50
CA PHE A 34 1.64 -1.38 -0.42
C PHE A 34 2.47 -1.20 0.86
N ASN A 35 2.75 0.05 1.27
CA ASN A 35 3.42 0.33 2.54
C ASN A 35 2.61 -0.18 3.73
N SER A 36 1.30 0.10 3.75
CA SER A 36 0.42 -0.38 4.82
C SER A 36 0.36 -1.91 4.88
N TYR A 37 0.26 -2.58 3.74
CA TYR A 37 0.33 -4.04 3.68
C TYR A 37 1.66 -4.55 4.26
N TRP A 38 2.79 -3.98 3.84
CA TRP A 38 4.11 -4.39 4.31
C TRP A 38 4.25 -4.23 5.83
N LEU A 39 3.88 -3.07 6.36
CA LEU A 39 3.93 -2.81 7.81
C LEU A 39 3.08 -3.82 8.60
N ASN A 40 1.94 -4.22 8.06
CA ASN A 40 1.02 -5.17 8.71
C ASN A 40 1.46 -6.63 8.57
N THR A 41 2.22 -6.99 7.53
CA THR A 41 2.52 -8.39 7.21
C THR A 41 3.99 -8.78 7.39
N LYS A 42 4.92 -7.81 7.47
CA LYS A 42 6.37 -8.06 7.62
C LYS A 42 6.74 -8.95 8.82
N GLY A 43 5.97 -8.87 9.91
CA GLY A 43 6.19 -9.70 11.11
C GLY A 43 5.76 -11.16 10.94
N ASN A 44 4.91 -11.45 9.95
CA ASN A 44 4.33 -12.76 9.69
C ASN A 44 4.88 -13.42 8.42
N GLY A 45 6.04 -12.96 7.93
CA GLY A 45 6.63 -13.46 6.68
C GLY A 45 5.96 -12.93 5.41
N GLY A 46 5.19 -11.84 5.51
CA GLY A 46 4.71 -11.12 4.33
C GLY A 46 5.87 -10.72 3.43
N THR A 47 5.67 -10.82 2.12
CA THR A 47 6.70 -10.48 1.14
C THR A 47 6.26 -9.24 0.38
N CYS A 48 7.21 -8.39 0.01
CA CYS A 48 6.94 -7.27 -0.90
C CYS A 48 7.09 -7.65 -2.37
N ASP A 49 7.03 -8.95 -2.67
CA ASP A 49 6.98 -9.39 -4.05
C ASP A 49 5.52 -9.33 -4.53
N PHE A 50 5.22 -8.24 -5.23
CA PHE A 50 3.90 -8.04 -5.86
C PHE A 50 3.92 -8.44 -7.34
N GLY A 51 4.76 -9.41 -7.72
CA GLY A 51 4.84 -9.93 -9.09
C GLY A 51 5.32 -8.89 -10.11
N GLY A 52 6.20 -7.98 -9.69
CA GLY A 52 6.70 -6.87 -10.51
C GLY A 52 5.78 -5.65 -10.60
N THR A 53 4.59 -5.69 -9.99
CA THR A 53 3.62 -4.58 -10.00
C THR A 53 3.90 -3.50 -8.94
N ALA A 54 4.79 -3.79 -7.99
CA ALA A 54 5.28 -2.84 -7.00
C ALA A 54 6.68 -3.25 -6.54
N MET A 55 7.54 -2.26 -6.30
CA MET A 55 8.89 -2.43 -5.77
C MET A 55 8.95 -1.85 -4.35
N LEU A 56 9.69 -2.50 -3.45
CA LEU A 56 10.09 -1.89 -2.19
C LEU A 56 10.97 -0.68 -2.50
N VAL A 57 10.43 0.51 -2.29
CA VAL A 57 11.22 1.73 -2.20
C VAL A 57 11.56 1.94 -0.72
N THR A 58 12.84 1.96 -0.39
CA THR A 58 13.36 2.30 0.94
C THR A 58 13.45 3.81 1.17
N VAL A 59 13.00 4.59 0.18
CA VAL A 59 12.88 6.05 0.26
C VAL A 59 11.45 6.34 0.71
N ASP A 60 11.33 7.04 1.83
CA ASP A 60 10.07 7.61 2.31
C ASP A 60 9.59 8.64 1.25
N PRO A 61 8.46 8.41 0.56
CA PRO A 61 7.99 9.27 -0.53
C PRO A 61 7.40 10.61 -0.05
#